data_AF-A0A950EU40-F1
#
_entry.id   AF-A0A950EU40-F1
#
_cell.length_a   1.000
_cell.length_b   1.000
_cell.length_c   1.000
_cell.angle_alpha   90.00
_cell.angle_beta   90.00
_cell.angle_gamma   90.00
#
_symmetry.space_group_name_H-M   'P 1'
#
loop_
_entity.id
_entity.type
_entity.pdbx_description
1 polymer ?
#
loop_
_entity_poly.entity_id
_entity_poly.type
_entity_poly.pdbx_seq_one_letter_code
_entity_poly.pdbx_strand_id
1 'polypeptide(L)' 'MQLEPYLFFTGGKCEEALNFYKGVFNGEIDGLSRWKEMPKDSGGPPVTPETENMVMHAS' A
#
# COMPACT_ATOMS: atom_id res chain seq x y z
N MET A 1 -14.23 2.83 20.45
CA MET A 1 -14.25 2.62 18.99
C MET A 1 -12.97 3.22 18.45
N GLN A 2 -12.10 2.41 17.85
CA GLN A 2 -10.86 2.86 17.23
C GLN A 2 -11.13 3.12 15.75
N LEU A 3 -10.63 4.23 15.22
CA LEU A 3 -10.79 4.64 13.83
C LEU A 3 -9.41 4.68 13.18
N GLU A 4 -9.27 4.01 12.04
CA GLU A 4 -8.04 3.94 11.26
C GLU A 4 -8.26 4.69 9.94
N PRO A 5 -7.64 5.87 9.75
CA PRO A 5 -7.73 6.60 8.50
C PRO A 5 -7.08 5.82 7.35
N TYR A 6 -7.83 5.62 6.27
CA TYR A 6 -7.33 4.94 5.07
C TYR A 6 -6.99 5.95 3.97
N LEU A 7 -5.70 6.09 3.67
CA LEU A 7 -5.18 7.09 2.73
C LEU A 7 -4.88 6.47 1.37
N PHE A 8 -5.30 7.14 0.30
CA PHE A 8 -4.94 6.76 -1.07
C PHE A 8 -3.83 7.66 -1.59
N PHE A 9 -2.79 7.05 -2.15
CA PHE A 9 -1.67 7.76 -2.78
C PHE A 9 -1.70 7.55 -4.29
N THR A 10 -1.58 8.63 -5.04
CA THR A 10 -1.49 8.59 -6.51
C THR A 10 -0.02 8.56 -6.97
N GLY A 11 0.25 7.92 -8.12
CA GLY A 11 1.57 7.97 -8.75
C GLY A 11 2.65 7.11 -8.09
N GLY A 12 2.27 6.04 -7.39
CA GLY A 12 3.22 5.05 -6.84
C GLY A 12 3.99 5.49 -5.59
N LYS A 13 3.62 6.61 -4.97
CA LYS A 13 4.35 7.22 -3.84
C LYS A 13 3.99 6.68 -2.45
N CYS A 14 3.17 5.63 -2.37
CA CYS A 14 2.71 5.10 -1.09
C CYS A 14 3.88 4.60 -0.22
N GLU A 15 4.80 3.81 -0.80
CA GLU A 15 5.94 3.26 -0.07
C GLU A 15 6.93 4.35 0.39
N GLU A 16 7.13 5.40 -0.41
CA GLU A 16 7.91 6.58 -0.03
C GLU A 16 7.29 7.30 1.17
N ALA A 17 5.97 7.55 1.12
CA ALA A 17 5.24 8.22 2.18
C ALA A 17 5.23 7.41 3.48
N LEU A 18 4.99 6.09 3.41
CA LEU A 18 5.03 5.19 4.56
C LEU A 18 6.40 5.23 5.26
N ASN A 19 7.49 5.13 4.49
CA ASN A 19 8.85 5.21 5.05
C ASN A 19 9.15 6.57 5.68
N PHE A 20 8.66 7.66 5.09
CA PHE A 20 8.76 8.99 5.69
C PHE A 20 8.01 9.08 7.02
N TYR A 21 6.75 8.66 7.07
CA TYR A 21 5.93 8.70 8.30
C TYR A 21 6.48 7.78 9.39
N LYS A 22 6.96 6.58 9.02
CA LYS A 22 7.67 5.67 9.93
C LYS A 22 8.79 6.40 10.68
N GLY A 23 9.61 7.18 9.95
CA GLY A 23 10.69 7.97 10.53
C GLY A 23 10.21 9.15 11.40
N VAL A 24 9.18 9.87 10.96
CA VAL A 24 8.64 11.04 11.69
C VAL A 24 8.00 10.64 13.02
N PHE A 25 7.22 9.55 13.02
CA PHE A 25 6.47 9.10 14.18
C PHE A 25 7.20 8.04 15.01
N ASN A 26 8.41 7.66 14.59
CA ASN A 26 9.21 6.59 15.21
C ASN A 26 8.39 5.29 15.35
N GLY A 27 7.61 4.99 14.31
CA GLY A 27 6.70 3.85 14.24
C GLY A 27 7.28 2.70 13.42
N GLU A 28 6.43 1.72 13.15
CA GLU A 28 6.71 0.59 12.27
C GLU A 28 5.59 0.45 11.26
N ILE A 29 5.90 -0.12 10.09
CA ILE A 29 4.89 -0.45 9.08
C ILE A 29 4.49 -1.89 9.38
N ASP A 30 3.24 -2.11 9.78
CA ASP A 30 2.69 -3.42 10.07
C ASP A 30 1.84 -3.88 8.88
N GLY A 31 2.20 -5.01 8.29
CA GLY A 31 1.55 -5.51 7.08
C GLY A 31 1.77 -4.63 5.85
N LEU A 32 2.32 -5.20 4.79
CA LEU A 32 2.43 -4.55 3.48
C LEU A 32 2.03 -5.56 2.42
N SER A 33 0.98 -5.27 1.68
CA SER A 33 0.51 -6.08 0.55
C SER A 33 0.77 -5.35 -0.76
N ARG A 34 1.22 -6.08 -1.78
CA ARG A 34 1.51 -5.54 -3.11
C ARG A 34 0.45 -5.98 -4.13
N TRP A 35 0.32 -5.24 -5.24
CA TRP A 35 -0.63 -5.61 -6.30
C TRP A 35 -0.36 -6.98 -6.91
N LYS A 36 0.91 -7.41 -7.00
CA LYS A 36 1.26 -8.78 -7.46
C LYS A 36 0.72 -9.91 -6.58
N GLU A 37 0.36 -9.60 -5.33
CA GLU A 37 -0.22 -10.57 -4.38
C GLU A 37 -1.74 -10.62 -4.47
N MET A 38 -2.35 -9.75 -5.31
CA MET A 38 -3.78 -9.76 -5.53
C MET A 38 -4.23 -11.08 -6.16
N PRO A 39 -5.29 -11.73 -5.64
CA PRO A 39 -5.87 -12.93 -6.26
C PRO A 39 -6.28 -12.68 -7.71
N LYS A 40 -6.00 -13.64 -8.60
CA LYS A 40 -6.30 -13.51 -10.04
C LYS A 40 -7.79 -13.37 -10.35
N ASP A 41 -8.66 -13.87 -9.47
CA ASP A 41 -10.11 -13.87 -9.63
C ASP A 41 -10.80 -12.73 -8.87
N SER A 42 -10.06 -11.69 -8.49
CA SER A 42 -10.58 -10.56 -7.70
C SER A 42 -11.59 -9.67 -8.44
N GLY A 43 -11.82 -9.89 -9.73
CA GLY A 43 -12.69 -9.06 -10.58
C GLY A 43 -12.16 -7.64 -10.81
N GLY A 44 -10.95 -7.33 -10.32
CA GLY A 44 -10.27 -6.06 -10.50
C GLY A 44 -9.59 -5.92 -11.87
N PRO A 45 -9.06 -4.72 -12.18
CA PRO A 45 -8.24 -4.52 -13.36
C PRO A 45 -7.00 -5.42 -13.33
N PRO A 46 -6.49 -5.82 -14.51
CA PRO A 46 -5.28 -6.65 -14.57
C PRO A 46 -4.09 -5.91 -13.97
N VAL A 47 -3.30 -6.64 -13.18
CA VAL A 47 -2.02 -6.16 -12.67
C VAL A 47 -1.02 -6.13 -13.82
N THR A 48 -0.42 -4.98 -14.06
CA THR A 48 0.59 -4.77 -15.11
C THR A 48 2.00 -4.75 -14.52
N PRO A 49 3.06 -4.96 -15.31
CA PRO A 49 4.45 -4.87 -14.82
C PRO A 49 4.77 -3.52 -14.17
N GLU A 50 4.13 -2.44 -14.61
CA GLU A 50 4.30 -1.10 -14.04
C GLU A 50 3.67 -0.97 -12.64
N THR A 51 2.62 -1.75 -12.36
CA THR A 51 1.80 -1.63 -11.14
C THR A 51 2.05 -2.76 -10.13
N GLU A 52 2.63 -3.89 -10.55
CA GLU A 52 2.76 -5.11 -9.76
C GLU A 52 3.48 -4.92 -8.41
N ASN A 53 4.45 -3.99 -8.37
CA ASN A 53 5.25 -3.72 -7.18
C ASN A 53 4.71 -2.55 -6.35
N MET A 54 3.65 -1.86 -6.79
CA MET A 54 3.03 -0.81 -5.99
C MET A 54 2.37 -1.40 -4.73
N VAL A 55 2.29 -0.59 -3.68
CA VAL A 55 1.57 -0.94 -2.45
C VAL A 55 0.06 -0.94 -2.73
N MET A 56 -0.61 -1.99 -2.29
CA MET A 56 -2.06 -2.16 -2.35
C MET A 56 -2.70 -1.82 -0.99
N HIS A 57 -2.18 -2.40 0.09
CA HIS A 57 -2.57 -2.09 1.47
C HIS A 57 -1.35 -2.06 2.40
N ALA A 58 -1.38 -1.18 3.40
CA ALA A 58 -0.43 -1.15 4.50
C ALA A 58 -1.06 -0.52 5.74
N SER A 59 -0.50 -0.83 6.92
CA SER A 59 -0.85 -0.22 8.20
C SER A 59 0.38 0.25 8.98
#